data_AF-A0A1H9PLG9-F1
#
_entry.id   AF-A0A1H9PLG9-F1
#
_cell.length_a   1.000
_cell.length_b   1.000
_cell.length_c   1.000
_cell.angle_alpha   90.00
_cell.angle_beta   90.00
_cell.angle_gamma   90.00
#
_symmetry.space_group_name_H-M   'P 1'
#
loop_
_entity.id
_entity.type
_entity.pdbx_description
1 polymer ?
#
loop_
_entity_poly.entity_id
_entity_poly.type
_entity_poly.pdbx_seq_one_letter_code
_entity_poly.pdbx_strand_id
1 'polypeptide(L)'
;MTAALIALALATLADIITTIIALQRGFVEAAPVMRWIMSWAGSAWWVVKIVFTVVGAWVLVRFIGDPVAVWAFAAGIGLVALWNLRLLVKG
;
A
#
# COMPACT_ATOMS: atom_id res chain seq x y z
N MET A 1 12.83 9.11 12.45
CA MET A 1 11.73 8.13 12.62
C MET A 1 10.36 8.73 12.29
N THR A 2 9.94 9.81 12.95
CA THR A 2 8.62 10.44 12.74
C THR A 2 8.30 10.78 11.28
N ALA A 3 9.22 11.44 10.56
CA ALA A 3 9.04 11.77 9.14
C ALA A 3 8.87 10.52 8.25
N ALA A 4 9.58 9.43 8.55
CA ALA A 4 9.48 8.18 7.80
C ALA A 4 8.12 7.50 8.00
N LEU A 5 7.57 7.55 9.23
CA LEU A 5 6.24 7.03 9.52
C LEU A 5 5.14 7.88 8.87
N ILE A 6 5.30 9.21 8.84
CA ILE A 6 4.39 10.10 8.11
C ILE A 6 4.41 9.76 6.61
N ALA A 7 5.60 9.59 6.04
CA ALA A 7 5.74 9.21 4.63
C ALA A 7 5.11 7.83 4.35
N LEU A 8 5.29 6.86 5.25
CA LEU A 8 4.65 5.55 5.14
C LEU A 8 3.12 5.65 5.17
N ALA A 9 2.57 6.47 6.07
CA ALA A 9 1.13 6.71 6.15
C ALA A 9 0.60 7.35 4.85
N LEU A 10 1.29 8.37 4.33
CA LEU A 10 0.93 9.02 3.07
C LEU A 10 1.02 8.06 1.88
N ALA A 11 2.08 7.25 1.80
CA ALA A 11 2.25 6.25 0.75
C ALA A 11 1.13 5.21 0.79
N THR A 12 0.74 4.77 1.98
CA THR A 12 -0.37 3.82 2.19
C THR A 12 -1.70 4.41 1.77
N LEU A 13 -1.97 5.66 2.14
CA LEU A 13 -3.17 6.38 1.69
C LEU A 13 -3.20 6.53 0.17
N ALA A 14 -2.09 6.92 -0.44
CA ALA A 14 -1.97 7.03 -1.89
C ALA A 14 -2.22 5.69 -2.59
N ASP A 15 -1.65 4.60 -2.07
CA ASP A 15 -1.88 3.25 -2.59
C ASP A 15 -3.36 2.83 -2.48
N ILE A 16 -4.02 3.07 -1.35
CA ILE A 16 -5.45 2.76 -1.18
C ILE A 16 -6.30 3.58 -2.15
N ILE A 17 -6.08 4.89 -2.24
CA ILE A 17 -6.86 5.78 -3.10
C ILE A 17 -6.70 5.40 -4.58
N THR A 18 -5.45 5.19 -5.03
CA THR A 18 -5.17 4.82 -6.43
C THR A 18 -5.75 3.45 -6.78
N THR A 19 -5.72 2.51 -5.83
CA THR A 19 -6.37 1.20 -5.97
C THR A 19 -7.89 1.34 -6.10
N ILE A 20 -8.56 2.13 -5.25
CA ILE A 20 -10.01 2.36 -5.33
C ILE A 20 -10.39 2.99 -6.68
N ILE A 21 -9.65 4.01 -7.12
CA ILE A 21 -9.89 4.68 -8.39
C ILE A 21 -9.73 3.71 -9.57
N ALA A 22 -8.72 2.83 -9.52
CA ALA A 22 -8.52 1.78 -10.53
C ALA A 22 -9.70 0.80 -10.57
N LEU A 23 -10.13 0.31 -9.42
CA LEU A 23 -11.28 -0.61 -9.33
C LEU A 23 -12.58 0.02 -9.82
N GLN A 24 -12.84 1.29 -9.47
CA GLN A 24 -14.03 2.01 -9.94
C GLN A 24 -14.07 2.21 -11.46
N ARG A 25 -12.91 2.26 -12.12
CA ARG A 25 -12.79 2.36 -13.58
C ARG A 25 -12.82 1.01 -14.29
N GLY A 26 -13.11 -0.08 -13.58
CA GLY A 26 -13.22 -1.42 -14.15
C GLY A 26 -11.88 -2.11 -14.39
N PHE A 27 -10.76 -1.58 -13.86
CA PHE A 27 -9.49 -2.29 -13.91
C PHE A 27 -9.50 -3.47 -12.94
N VAL A 28 -8.93 -4.58 -13.39
CA VAL A 28 -8.65 -5.74 -12.54
C VAL A 28 -7.31 -5.50 -11.85
N GLU A 29 -7.31 -5.56 -10.52
CA GLU A 29 -6.14 -5.40 -9.66
C GLU A 29 -4.91 -6.17 -10.20
N ALA A 30 -3.83 -5.45 -10.51
CA ALA A 30 -2.67 -6.04 -11.18
C ALA A 30 -1.94 -7.09 -10.31
N ALA A 31 -1.94 -6.91 -8.98
CA ALA A 31 -1.26 -7.79 -8.04
C ALA A 31 -2.10 -9.06 -7.74
N PRO A 32 -1.59 -10.28 -8.06
CA PRO A 32 -2.31 -11.53 -7.78
C PRO A 32 -2.66 -11.72 -6.31
N VAL A 33 -1.74 -11.32 -5.42
CA VAL A 33 -1.93 -11.35 -3.96
C VAL A 33 -3.11 -10.47 -3.56
N MET A 34 -3.22 -9.27 -4.14
CA MET A 34 -4.29 -8.36 -3.77
C MET A 34 -5.65 -8.83 -4.30
N ARG A 35 -5.70 -9.45 -5.48
CA ARG A 35 -6.92 -10.17 -5.95
C ARG A 35 -7.35 -11.26 -4.99
N TRP A 36 -6.40 -12.07 -4.52
CA TRP A 36 -6.70 -13.12 -3.55
C TRP A 36 -7.23 -12.52 -2.24
N ILE A 37 -6.58 -11.48 -1.71
CA ILE A 37 -7.04 -10.77 -0.51
C ILE A 37 -8.45 -10.18 -0.72
N MET A 38 -8.71 -9.54 -1.85
CA MET A 38 -10.02 -8.97 -2.18
C MET A 38 -11.10 -10.04 -2.34
N SER A 39 -10.75 -11.23 -2.84
CA SER A 39 -11.69 -12.36 -2.93
C SER A 39 -12.12 -12.89 -1.56
N TRP A 40 -11.26 -12.78 -0.55
CA TRP A 40 -11.55 -13.21 0.82
C TRP A 40 -12.15 -12.09 1.68
N ALA A 41 -11.58 -10.89 1.62
CA ALA A 41 -11.96 -9.74 2.45
C ALA A 41 -13.10 -8.89 1.86
N GLY A 42 -13.49 -9.11 0.61
CA GLY A 42 -14.51 -8.32 -0.08
C GLY A 42 -14.18 -6.83 -0.07
N SER A 43 -15.14 -5.98 0.31
CA SER A 43 -14.98 -4.53 0.41
C SER A 43 -14.05 -4.07 1.54
N ALA A 44 -13.65 -4.97 2.46
CA ALA A 44 -12.76 -4.67 3.58
C ALA A 44 -11.27 -4.89 3.28
N TRP A 45 -10.89 -5.13 2.02
CA TRP A 45 -9.49 -5.35 1.62
C TRP A 45 -8.54 -4.21 2.06
N TRP A 46 -9.04 -2.97 2.14
CA TRP A 46 -8.25 -1.82 2.58
C TRP A 46 -7.85 -1.93 4.04
N VAL A 47 -8.66 -2.58 4.88
CA VAL A 47 -8.33 -2.88 6.28
C VAL A 47 -7.12 -3.81 6.34
N VAL A 48 -7.07 -4.83 5.48
CA VAL A 48 -5.93 -5.76 5.39
C VAL A 48 -4.65 -5.01 5.01
N LYS A 49 -4.71 -4.07 4.04
CA LYS A 49 -3.56 -3.21 3.70
C LYS A 49 -3.09 -2.37 4.90
N ILE A 50 -4.02 -1.75 5.62
CA ILE A 50 -3.69 -0.96 6.81
C ILE A 50 -3.05 -1.84 7.89
N VAL A 51 -3.63 -3.00 8.19
CA VAL A 51 -3.09 -3.92 9.20
C VAL A 51 -1.68 -4.37 8.81
N PHE A 52 -1.46 -4.77 7.56
CA PHE A 52 -0.12 -5.15 7.09
C PHE A 52 0.89 -4.02 7.19
N THR A 53 0.47 -2.80 6.84
CA THR A 53 1.34 -1.62 6.93
C THR A 53 1.69 -1.30 8.37
N VAL A 54 0.71 -1.32 9.28
CA VAL A 54 0.90 -1.04 10.70
C VAL A 54 1.77 -2.10 11.36
N VAL A 55 1.51 -3.38 11.08
CA VAL A 55 2.33 -4.49 11.59
C VAL A 55 3.75 -4.41 11.04
N GLY A 56 3.91 -4.17 9.74
CA GLY A 56 5.22 -3.98 9.11
C GLY A 56 5.98 -2.81 9.73
N ALA A 57 5.34 -1.65 9.88
CA ALA A 57 5.91 -0.49 10.55
C ALA A 57 6.34 -0.81 11.99
N TRP A 58 5.48 -1.48 12.75
CA TRP A 58 5.78 -1.87 14.13
C TRP A 58 6.99 -2.81 14.21
N VAL A 59 7.07 -3.81 13.35
CA VAL A 59 8.23 -4.72 13.28
C VAL A 59 9.51 -3.96 12.94
N LEU A 60 9.47 -3.11 11.91
CA LEU A 60 10.63 -2.31 11.50
C LEU A 60 11.10 -1.38 12.63
N VAL A 61 10.18 -0.69 13.29
CA VAL A 61 10.51 0.20 14.41
C VAL A 61 11.02 -0.59 15.63
N ARG A 62 10.41 -1.73 15.96
CA ARG A 62 10.69 -2.47 17.19
C ARG A 62 11.97 -3.30 17.12
N PHE A 63 12.28 -3.87 15.95
CA PHE A 63 13.38 -4.83 15.79
C PHE A 63 14.56 -4.28 14.99
N ILE A 64 14.33 -3.37 14.03
CA ILE A 64 15.41 -2.77 13.24
C ILE A 64 15.81 -1.41 13.83
N GLY A 65 14.83 -0.58 14.20
CA GLY A 65 15.07 0.75 14.77
C GLY A 65 15.68 1.78 13.80
N ASP A 66 16.01 1.37 12.58
CA ASP A 66 16.57 2.22 11.53
C ASP A 66 15.45 2.90 10.71
N PRO A 67 15.38 4.24 10.69
CA PRO A 67 14.41 4.96 9.86
C PRO A 67 14.57 4.72 8.34
N VAL A 68 15.75 4.32 7.86
CA VAL A 68 15.98 4.00 6.44
C VAL A 68 15.13 2.81 6.00
N ALA A 69 14.97 1.79 6.85
CA ALA A 69 14.13 0.64 6.55
C ALA A 69 12.65 1.02 6.39
N VAL A 70 12.16 1.96 7.22
CA VAL A 70 10.79 2.51 7.12
C VAL A 70 10.63 3.31 5.84
N TRP A 71 11.63 4.09 5.44
CA TRP A 71 11.63 4.81 4.16
C TRP A 71 11.61 3.86 2.96
N ALA A 72 12.42 2.80 2.98
CA ALA A 72 12.44 1.78 1.93
C ALA A 72 11.07 1.08 1.81
N PHE A 73 10.44 0.76 2.95
CA PHE A 73 9.10 0.19 2.97
C PHE A 73 8.04 1.15 2.42
N ALA A 74 8.08 2.42 2.82
CA ALA A 74 7.21 3.47 2.27
C ALA A 74 7.39 3.66 0.76
N ALA A 75 8.63 3.66 0.27
CA ALA A 75 8.94 3.74 -1.15
C ALA A 75 8.38 2.54 -1.92
N GLY A 76 8.49 1.32 -1.37
CA GLY A 76 7.88 0.13 -1.95
C GLY A 76 6.37 0.26 -2.14
N ILE A 77 5.65 0.71 -1.11
CA ILE A 77 4.20 0.97 -1.19
C ILE A 77 3.91 2.07 -2.22
N GLY A 78 4.66 3.17 -2.20
CA GLY A 78 4.50 4.28 -3.15
C GLY A 78 4.73 3.87 -4.61
N LEU A 79 5.67 2.94 -4.87
CA LEU A 79 5.89 2.38 -6.20
C LEU A 79 4.69 1.57 -6.70
N VAL A 80 4.02 0.81 -5.83
CA VAL A 80 2.78 0.10 -6.17
C VAL A 80 1.68 1.10 -6.52
N ALA A 81 1.52 2.18 -5.73
CA ALA A 81 0.57 3.25 -6.02
C ALA A 81 0.85 3.92 -7.39
N LEU A 82 2.12 4.20 -7.69
CA LEU A 82 2.54 4.73 -8.98
C LEU A 82 2.27 3.77 -10.14
N TRP A 83 2.46 2.47 -9.93
CA TRP A 83 2.15 1.47 -10.94
C TRP A 83 0.65 1.41 -11.21
N ASN A 84 -0.19 1.43 -10.17
CA ASN A 84 -1.64 1.51 -10.31
C ASN A 84 -2.08 2.78 -11.06
N LEU A 85 -1.46 3.93 -10.75
CA LEU A 85 -1.64 5.19 -11.50
C LEU A 85 -1.21 5.09 -12.97
N ARG A 86 -0.12 4.38 -13.28
CA ARG A 86 0.32 4.20 -14.67
C ARG A 86 -0.62 3.30 -15.47
N LEU A 87 -1.22 2.30 -14.84
CA LEU A 87 -2.24 1.46 -15.47
C LEU A 87 -3.50 2.29 -15.75
N LEU A 88 -3.88 3.17 -14.83
CA LEU A 88 -4.98 4.13 -14.97
C LEU A 88 -4.84 5.11 -16.15
N VAL A 89 -3.60 5.47 -16.53
CA VAL A 89 -3.33 6.43 -17.62
C VAL A 89 -3.29 5.74 -19.00
N LYS A 90 -3.13 4.41 -19.04
CA LYS A 90 -2.95 3.65 -20.29
C LYS A 90 -4.21 2.95 -20.82
N GLY A 91 -5.28 2.87 -20.03
CA GLY A 91 -6.54 2.25 -20.46
C GLY A 91 -7.70 3.23 -20.53
#